data_AF-D4CDH6-F1
#
_entry.id   AF-D4CDH6-F1
#
_cell.length_a   1.000
_cell.length_b   1.000
_cell.length_c   1.000
_cell.angle_alpha   90.00
_cell.angle_beta   90.00
_cell.angle_gamma   90.00
#
_symmetry.space_group_name_H-M   'P 1'
#
loop_
_entity.id
_entity.type
_entity.pdbx_description
1 polymer ?
#
loop_
_entity_poly.entity_id
_entity_poly.type
_entity_poly.pdbx_seq_one_letter_code
_entity_poly.pdbx_strand_id
1 'polypeptide(L)'
;MEEQERGTNVGVLIDTLRRQHENIEHFTAELKASCIHFMETGELNRKAFREAVAFIRSYADEQHHRKEEDGLFAAMLEHLGEPARKLIRGGMLVEHEMARHLTAELEEALDVYEREPSAEHKLEILSAAMGYCQLLKRHIQKENEVVYPFAERALPREVLEQLDRDER
;
A
#
# COMPACT_ATOMS: atom_id res chain seq x y z
N MET A 1 -37.21 29.45 7.12
CA MET A 1 -36.19 28.61 7.76
C MET A 1 -36.18 27.31 7.00
N GLU A 2 -35.34 27.23 5.98
CA GLU A 2 -35.02 25.96 5.33
C GLU A 2 -33.50 25.95 5.24
N GLU A 3 -32.88 25.33 6.25
CA GLU A 3 -31.47 24.97 6.21
C GLU A 3 -31.35 23.87 5.16
N GLN A 4 -30.77 24.25 4.02
CA GLN A 4 -30.44 23.35 2.95
C GLN A 4 -29.36 22.40 3.47
N GLU A 5 -29.74 21.15 3.77
CA GLU A 5 -28.82 20.06 4.08
C GLU A 5 -27.77 20.00 2.97
N ARG A 6 -26.56 20.51 3.27
CA ARG A 6 -25.38 20.21 2.47
C ARG A 6 -25.14 18.72 2.67
N GLY A 7 -25.63 17.89 1.76
CA GLY A 7 -25.30 16.48 1.72
C GLY A 7 -23.78 16.34 1.72
N THR A 8 -23.21 15.95 2.86
CA THR A 8 -21.80 15.61 2.98
C THR A 8 -21.57 14.44 2.02
N ASN A 9 -20.71 14.62 1.02
CA ASN A 9 -20.33 13.55 0.12
C ASN A 9 -19.60 12.50 0.97
N VAL A 10 -20.23 11.33 1.16
CA VAL A 10 -19.68 10.22 1.96
C VAL A 10 -18.85 9.32 1.04
N GLY A 11 -17.63 8.97 1.46
CA GLY A 11 -16.68 8.15 0.70
C GLY A 11 -15.43 8.89 0.22
N VAL A 12 -15.18 10.12 0.68
CA VAL A 12 -14.01 10.93 0.26
C VAL A 12 -12.68 10.26 0.62
N LEU A 13 -12.57 9.65 1.81
CA LEU A 13 -11.38 8.92 2.23
C LEU A 13 -11.12 7.73 1.31
N ILE A 14 -12.13 6.90 1.08
CA ILE A 14 -12.00 5.68 0.27
C ILE A 14 -11.68 6.03 -1.19
N ASP A 15 -12.30 7.07 -1.75
CA ASP A 15 -11.94 7.55 -3.09
C ASP A 15 -10.51 8.10 -3.15
N THR A 16 -10.01 8.66 -2.05
CA THR A 16 -8.61 9.08 -1.94
C THR A 16 -7.67 7.88 -1.90
N LEU A 17 -7.98 6.85 -1.11
CA LEU A 17 -7.22 5.60 -1.07
C LEU A 17 -7.18 4.92 -2.44
N ARG A 18 -8.32 4.84 -3.15
CA ARG A 18 -8.38 4.31 -4.53
C ARG A 18 -7.48 5.08 -5.50
N ARG A 19 -7.43 6.42 -5.41
CA ARG A 19 -6.50 7.23 -6.22
C ARG A 19 -5.04 7.01 -5.83
N GLN A 20 -4.76 6.78 -4.55
CA GLN A 20 -3.41 6.42 -4.10
C GLN A 20 -3.00 5.05 -4.67
N HIS A 21 -3.93 4.08 -4.73
CA HIS A 21 -3.69 2.79 -5.39
C HIS A 21 -3.28 2.95 -6.86
N GLU A 22 -3.95 3.81 -7.63
CA GLU A 22 -3.57 4.05 -9.03
C GLU A 22 -2.10 4.50 -9.16
N ASN A 23 -1.63 5.35 -8.23
CA ASN A 23 -0.23 5.79 -8.20
C ASN A 23 0.72 4.66 -7.78
N ILE A 24 0.34 3.83 -6.81
CA ILE A 24 1.14 2.68 -6.36
C ILE A 24 1.21 1.61 -7.47
N GLU A 25 0.13 1.38 -8.19
CA GLU A 25 0.10 0.47 -9.34
C GLU A 25 1.01 0.96 -10.47
N HIS A 26 0.97 2.25 -10.80
CA HIS A 26 1.90 2.85 -11.76
C HIS A 26 3.36 2.67 -11.32
N PHE A 27 3.66 3.01 -10.06
CA PHE A 27 4.98 2.83 -9.47
C PHE A 27 5.47 1.36 -9.55
N THR A 28 4.64 0.39 -9.17
CA THR A 28 5.04 -1.04 -9.22
C THR A 28 5.28 -1.53 -10.64
N ALA A 29 4.62 -0.95 -11.65
CA ALA A 29 4.91 -1.22 -13.06
C ALA A 29 6.30 -0.69 -13.47
N GLU A 30 6.67 0.52 -13.03
CA GLU A 30 8.00 1.10 -13.29
C GLU A 30 9.12 0.35 -12.56
N LEU A 31 8.90 -0.03 -11.30
CA LEU A 31 9.84 -0.85 -10.53
C LEU A 31 10.04 -2.22 -11.21
N LYS A 32 8.96 -2.85 -11.70
CA LYS A 32 9.05 -4.08 -12.47
C LYS A 32 9.85 -3.91 -13.77
N ALA A 33 9.64 -2.82 -14.50
CA ALA A 33 10.42 -2.53 -15.70
C ALA A 33 11.92 -2.35 -15.39
N SER A 34 12.23 -1.68 -14.28
CA SER A 34 13.62 -1.53 -13.78
C SER A 34 14.24 -2.87 -13.40
N CYS A 35 13.47 -3.78 -12.79
CA CYS A 35 13.92 -5.14 -12.49
C CYS A 35 14.21 -5.94 -13.76
N ILE A 36 13.36 -5.87 -14.78
CA ILE A 36 13.57 -6.55 -16.07
C ILE A 36 14.85 -6.04 -16.73
N HIS A 37 15.03 -4.72 -16.79
CA HIS A 37 16.24 -4.12 -17.34
C HIS A 37 17.49 -4.62 -16.59
N PHE A 38 17.49 -4.54 -15.25
CA PHE A 38 18.62 -5.00 -14.45
C PHE A 38 18.89 -6.50 -14.64
N MET A 39 17.85 -7.32 -14.74
CA MET A 39 17.96 -8.75 -15.03
C MET A 39 18.67 -9.00 -16.36
N GLU A 40 18.24 -8.31 -17.43
CA GLU A 40 18.75 -8.50 -18.80
C GLU A 40 20.17 -7.95 -19.01
N THR A 41 20.46 -6.76 -18.50
CA THR A 41 21.74 -6.05 -18.76
C THR A 41 22.78 -6.28 -17.68
N GLY A 42 22.35 -6.55 -16.45
CA GLY A 42 23.22 -6.52 -15.27
C GLY A 42 23.60 -5.11 -14.82
N GLU A 43 23.04 -4.07 -15.43
CA GLU A 43 23.29 -2.68 -15.07
C GLU A 43 22.24 -2.19 -14.06
N LEU A 44 22.65 -2.00 -12.82
CA LEU A 44 21.76 -1.48 -11.77
C LEU A 44 21.61 0.03 -11.91
N ASN A 45 20.39 0.50 -12.19
CA ASN A 45 20.04 1.90 -12.01
C ASN A 45 19.85 2.22 -10.52
N ARG A 46 20.97 2.42 -9.81
CA ARG A 46 21.00 2.66 -8.36
C ARG A 46 20.03 3.75 -7.93
N LYS A 47 20.02 4.87 -8.67
CA LYS A 47 19.14 6.01 -8.37
C LYS A 47 17.67 5.58 -8.37
N ALA A 48 17.21 4.91 -9.43
CA ALA A 48 15.81 4.49 -9.54
C ALA A 48 15.39 3.53 -8.41
N PHE A 49 16.25 2.57 -8.05
CA PHE A 49 15.95 1.64 -6.95
C PHE A 49 15.93 2.31 -5.56
N ARG A 50 16.84 3.27 -5.31
CA ARG A 50 16.83 4.05 -4.06
C ARG A 50 15.62 4.98 -3.98
N GLU A 51 15.24 5.60 -5.09
CA GLU A 51 14.01 6.38 -5.20
C GLU A 51 12.77 5.51 -5.00
N ALA A 52 12.79 4.25 -5.47
CA ALA A 52 11.72 3.30 -5.21
C ALA A 52 11.57 2.98 -3.72
N VAL A 53 12.67 2.70 -3.00
CA VAL A 53 12.63 2.50 -1.53
C VAL A 53 12.06 3.74 -0.82
N ALA A 54 12.49 4.94 -1.22
CA ALA A 54 11.99 6.18 -0.65
C ALA A 54 10.50 6.40 -0.92
N PHE A 55 10.03 6.09 -2.14
CA PHE A 55 8.61 6.17 -2.50
C PHE A 55 7.78 5.20 -1.67
N ILE A 56 8.24 3.95 -1.51
CA ILE A 56 7.52 2.94 -0.72
C ILE A 56 7.34 3.43 0.72
N ARG A 57 8.43 3.85 1.38
CA ARG A 57 8.38 4.31 2.78
C ARG A 57 7.48 5.53 2.96
N SER A 58 7.65 6.53 2.11
CA SER A 58 6.98 7.83 2.31
C SER A 58 5.54 7.86 1.78
N TYR A 59 5.28 7.23 0.64
CA TYR A 59 3.98 7.31 -0.04
C TYR A 59 3.11 6.08 0.22
N ALA A 60 3.62 4.87 -0.10
CA ALA A 60 2.82 3.66 0.06
C ALA A 60 2.58 3.32 1.54
N ASP A 61 3.58 3.51 2.40
CA ASP A 61 3.47 3.18 3.82
C ASP A 61 3.00 4.37 4.67
N GLU A 62 3.85 5.38 4.86
CA GLU A 62 3.56 6.49 5.79
C GLU A 62 2.34 7.33 5.42
N GLN A 63 1.97 7.41 4.14
CA GLN A 63 0.80 8.17 3.70
C GLN A 63 -0.41 7.29 3.43
N HIS A 64 -0.25 6.18 2.71
CA HIS A 64 -1.37 5.35 2.28
C HIS A 64 -1.74 4.31 3.35
N HIS A 65 -0.87 3.35 3.68
CA HIS A 65 -1.17 2.36 4.72
C HIS A 65 -1.53 3.02 6.06
N ARG A 66 -0.86 4.12 6.45
CA ARG A 66 -1.20 4.80 7.71
C ARG A 66 -2.65 5.31 7.75
N LYS A 67 -3.20 5.80 6.64
CA LYS A 67 -4.61 6.22 6.57
C LYS A 67 -5.57 5.05 6.72
N GLU A 68 -5.17 3.90 6.20
CA GLU A 68 -5.93 2.68 6.36
C GLU A 68 -5.86 2.19 7.81
N GLU A 69 -4.65 2.00 8.34
CA GLU A 69 -4.42 1.46 9.68
C GLU A 69 -5.05 2.31 10.78
N ASP A 70 -4.75 3.61 10.79
CA ASP A 70 -5.19 4.53 11.85
C ASP A 70 -6.63 5.03 11.62
N GLY A 71 -7.10 4.99 10.38
CA GLY A 71 -8.43 5.45 9.99
C GLY A 71 -9.38 4.30 9.71
N LEU A 72 -9.42 3.87 8.44
CA LEU A 72 -10.46 2.96 7.93
C LEU A 72 -10.50 1.62 8.68
N PHE A 73 -9.35 0.97 8.86
CA PHE A 73 -9.21 -0.33 9.51
C PHE A 73 -9.49 -0.24 11.01
N ALA A 74 -9.04 0.83 11.68
CA ALA A 74 -9.38 1.09 13.07
C ALA A 74 -10.90 1.16 13.26
N ALA A 75 -11.60 1.95 12.42
CA ALA A 75 -13.05 2.05 12.45
C ALA A 75 -13.74 0.70 12.15
N MET A 76 -13.25 -0.05 11.16
CA MET A 76 -13.79 -1.39 10.87
C MET A 76 -13.63 -2.35 12.06
N LEU A 77 -12.49 -2.31 12.75
CA LEU A 77 -12.23 -3.14 13.93
C LEU A 77 -13.11 -2.77 15.13
N GLU A 78 -13.42 -1.48 15.28
CA GLU A 78 -14.29 -0.97 16.34
C GLU A 78 -15.76 -1.36 16.10
N HIS A 79 -16.25 -1.22 14.87
CA HIS A 79 -17.68 -1.28 14.59
C HIS A 79 -18.20 -2.60 14.00
N LEU A 80 -17.36 -3.39 13.32
CA LEU A 80 -17.83 -4.50 12.47
C LEU A 80 -17.60 -5.91 13.05
N GLY A 81 -17.04 -6.01 14.26
CA GLY A 81 -16.91 -7.24 15.00
C GLY A 81 -16.00 -8.30 14.36
N GLU A 82 -16.36 -9.57 14.51
CA GLU A 82 -15.49 -10.71 14.15
C GLU A 82 -15.12 -10.80 12.65
N PRO A 83 -16.02 -10.54 11.68
CA PRO A 83 -15.66 -10.54 10.26
C PRO A 83 -14.53 -9.56 9.93
N ALA A 84 -14.60 -8.32 10.43
CA ALA A 84 -13.53 -7.34 10.23
C ALA A 84 -12.25 -7.73 10.96
N ARG A 85 -12.35 -8.29 12.18
CA ARG A 85 -11.17 -8.76 12.91
C ARG A 85 -10.38 -9.80 12.11
N LYS A 86 -11.05 -10.78 11.51
CA LYS A 86 -10.40 -11.81 10.67
C LYS A 86 -9.78 -11.21 9.41
N LEU A 87 -10.51 -10.34 8.71
CA LEU A 87 -10.05 -9.72 7.46
C LEU A 87 -8.85 -8.79 7.68
N ILE A 88 -8.95 -7.90 8.67
CA ILE A 88 -7.95 -6.86 8.92
C ILE A 88 -6.75 -7.42 9.69
N ARG A 89 -6.94 -8.01 10.88
CA ARG A 89 -5.81 -8.49 11.71
C ARG A 89 -5.18 -9.76 11.16
N GLY A 90 -5.98 -10.65 10.55
CA GLY A 90 -5.50 -11.90 9.98
C GLY A 90 -5.04 -11.80 8.53
N GLY A 91 -5.21 -10.64 7.90
CA GLY A 91 -4.95 -10.43 6.47
C GLY A 91 -4.23 -9.11 6.21
N MET A 92 -4.97 -8.00 6.15
CA MET A 92 -4.44 -6.70 5.69
C MET A 92 -3.22 -6.21 6.45
N LEU A 93 -3.28 -6.19 7.79
CA LEU A 93 -2.13 -5.74 8.60
C LEU A 93 -0.91 -6.66 8.46
N VAL A 94 -1.14 -7.96 8.25
CA VAL A 94 -0.04 -8.90 8.00
C VAL A 94 0.62 -8.60 6.65
N GLU A 95 -0.18 -8.30 5.62
CA GLU A 95 0.34 -7.95 4.30
C GLU A 95 1.08 -6.60 4.31
N HIS A 96 0.65 -5.62 5.11
CA HIS A 96 1.41 -4.37 5.33
C HIS A 96 2.78 -4.65 5.95
N GLU A 97 2.84 -5.47 7.00
CA GLU A 97 4.11 -5.87 7.61
C GLU A 97 5.02 -6.64 6.63
N MET A 98 4.45 -7.50 5.78
CA MET A 98 5.21 -8.17 4.73
C MET A 98 5.76 -7.18 3.70
N ALA A 99 5.00 -6.14 3.33
CA ALA A 99 5.46 -5.09 2.43
C ALA A 99 6.61 -4.28 3.03
N ARG A 100 6.52 -3.93 4.32
CA ARG A 100 7.61 -3.28 5.08
C ARG A 100 8.86 -4.15 5.13
N HIS A 101 8.70 -5.45 5.37
CA HIS A 101 9.80 -6.40 5.39
C HIS A 101 10.52 -6.50 4.04
N LEU A 102 9.78 -6.70 2.94
CA LEU A 102 10.35 -6.74 1.58
C LEU A 102 11.07 -5.43 1.21
N THR A 103 10.59 -4.30 1.71
CA THR A 103 11.24 -3.00 1.50
C THR A 103 12.58 -2.91 2.23
N ALA A 104 12.66 -3.44 3.46
CA ALA A 104 13.91 -3.53 4.20
C ALA A 104 14.90 -4.49 3.53
N GLU A 105 14.43 -5.66 3.09
CA GLU A 105 15.26 -6.62 2.33
C GLU A 105 15.80 -6.00 1.03
N LEU A 106 14.97 -5.23 0.31
CA LEU A 106 15.41 -4.53 -0.90
C LEU A 106 16.52 -3.51 -0.59
N GLU A 107 16.37 -2.72 0.47
CA GLU A 107 17.39 -1.74 0.86
C GLU A 107 18.70 -2.41 1.26
N GLU A 108 18.64 -3.48 2.06
CA GLU A 108 19.81 -4.26 2.47
C GLU A 108 20.51 -4.89 1.27
N ALA A 109 19.76 -5.51 0.36
CA ALA A 109 20.31 -6.11 -0.86
C ALA A 109 20.98 -5.07 -1.76
N LEU A 110 20.44 -3.85 -1.84
CA LEU A 110 21.08 -2.73 -2.54
C LEU A 110 22.41 -2.36 -1.88
N ASP A 111 22.44 -2.21 -0.55
CA ASP A 111 23.67 -1.88 0.19
C ASP A 111 24.77 -2.92 -0.02
N VAL A 112 24.42 -4.20 0.04
CA VAL A 112 25.36 -5.32 -0.15
C VAL A 112 25.84 -5.36 -1.60
N TYR A 113 24.95 -5.31 -2.58
CA TYR A 113 25.32 -5.34 -4.00
C TYR A 113 26.23 -4.17 -4.39
N GLU A 114 26.02 -2.98 -3.82
CA GLU A 114 26.85 -1.81 -4.11
C GLU A 114 28.29 -1.95 -3.61
N ARG A 115 28.50 -2.74 -2.55
CA ARG A 115 29.82 -3.07 -1.99
C ARG A 115 30.47 -4.27 -2.68
N GLU A 116 29.68 -5.29 -2.98
CA GLU A 116 30.12 -6.55 -3.54
C GLU A 116 29.15 -7.04 -4.63
N PRO A 117 29.30 -6.59 -5.89
CA PRO A 117 28.43 -7.04 -6.97
C PRO A 117 28.60 -8.52 -7.26
N SER A 118 27.53 -9.30 -7.12
CA SER A 118 27.50 -10.74 -7.43
C SER A 118 26.17 -11.15 -8.07
N ALA A 119 26.12 -12.33 -8.67
CA ALA A 119 24.86 -12.89 -9.20
C ALA A 119 23.84 -13.18 -8.09
N GLU A 120 24.32 -13.56 -6.90
CA GLU A 120 23.51 -13.81 -5.70
C GLU A 120 22.88 -12.51 -5.18
N HIS A 121 23.69 -11.47 -4.94
CA HIS A 121 23.17 -10.18 -4.47
C HIS A 121 22.26 -9.50 -5.52
N LYS A 122 22.52 -9.72 -6.82
CA LYS A 122 21.59 -9.32 -7.89
C LYS A 122 20.24 -10.03 -7.75
N LEU A 123 20.26 -11.33 -7.46
CA LEU A 123 19.05 -12.13 -7.28
C LEU A 123 18.24 -11.68 -6.06
N GLU A 124 18.89 -11.27 -4.98
CA GLU A 124 18.24 -10.74 -3.77
C GLU A 124 17.47 -9.44 -4.07
N ILE A 125 18.10 -8.48 -4.77
CA ILE A 125 17.42 -7.24 -5.20
C ILE A 125 16.17 -7.56 -6.02
N LEU A 126 16.31 -8.44 -7.03
CA LEU A 126 15.21 -8.81 -7.91
C LEU A 126 14.10 -9.55 -7.15
N SER A 127 14.47 -10.41 -6.20
CA SER A 127 13.52 -11.17 -5.38
C SER A 127 12.70 -10.26 -4.47
N ALA A 128 13.35 -9.36 -3.73
CA ALA A 128 12.67 -8.43 -2.83
C ALA A 128 11.76 -7.46 -3.59
N ALA A 129 12.28 -6.84 -4.66
CA ALA A 129 11.51 -5.89 -5.47
C ALA A 129 10.30 -6.54 -6.16
N MET A 130 10.48 -7.72 -6.77
CA MET A 130 9.37 -8.42 -7.40
C MET A 130 8.40 -9.03 -6.39
N GLY A 131 8.89 -9.48 -5.23
CA GLY A 131 8.08 -9.90 -4.10
C GLY A 131 7.13 -8.78 -3.67
N TYR A 132 7.65 -7.56 -3.51
CA TYR A 132 6.86 -6.37 -3.20
C TYR A 132 5.80 -6.10 -4.27
N CYS A 133 6.19 -6.01 -5.55
CA CYS A 133 5.25 -5.74 -6.65
C CYS A 133 4.12 -6.78 -6.72
N GLN A 134 4.42 -8.06 -6.53
CA GLN A 134 3.41 -9.12 -6.57
C GLN A 134 2.50 -9.10 -5.34
N LEU A 135 3.04 -8.78 -4.16
CA LEU A 135 2.26 -8.58 -2.95
C LEU A 135 1.26 -7.45 -3.13
N LEU A 136 1.74 -6.25 -3.50
CA LEU A 136 0.90 -5.06 -3.63
C LEU A 136 -0.19 -5.22 -4.68
N LYS A 137 0.10 -5.87 -5.82
CA LYS A 137 -0.93 -6.16 -6.83
C LYS A 137 -2.13 -6.92 -6.24
N ARG A 138 -1.87 -7.97 -5.44
CA ARG A 138 -2.95 -8.79 -4.85
C ARG A 138 -3.61 -8.08 -3.68
N HIS A 139 -2.82 -7.31 -2.93
CA HIS A 139 -3.27 -6.55 -1.77
C HIS A 139 -4.26 -5.45 -2.19
N ILE A 140 -3.85 -4.58 -3.11
CA ILE A 140 -4.68 -3.52 -3.70
C ILE A 140 -5.97 -4.08 -4.30
N GLN A 141 -5.88 -5.20 -5.02
CA GLN A 141 -7.06 -5.86 -5.57
C GLN A 141 -8.04 -6.25 -4.45
N LYS A 142 -7.54 -6.84 -3.36
CA LYS A 142 -8.36 -7.27 -2.23
C LYS A 142 -9.02 -6.08 -1.54
N GLU A 143 -8.31 -4.97 -1.42
CA GLU A 143 -8.85 -3.76 -0.82
C GLU A 143 -9.95 -3.14 -1.67
N ASN A 144 -9.66 -2.91 -2.95
CA ASN A 144 -10.59 -2.32 -3.89
C ASN A 144 -11.86 -3.16 -4.09
N GLU A 145 -11.74 -4.49 -4.16
CA GLU A 145 -12.85 -5.39 -4.49
C GLU A 145 -13.58 -5.94 -3.26
N VAL A 146 -12.91 -6.02 -2.09
CA VAL A 146 -13.45 -6.67 -0.89
C VAL A 146 -13.50 -5.74 0.31
N VAL A 147 -12.37 -5.16 0.72
CA VAL A 147 -12.27 -4.41 1.98
C VAL A 147 -13.07 -3.12 1.92
N TYR A 148 -12.83 -2.27 0.92
CA TYR A 148 -13.50 -0.99 0.79
C TYR A 148 -15.00 -1.14 0.57
N PRO A 149 -15.49 -2.03 -0.33
CA PRO A 149 -16.92 -2.25 -0.47
C PRO A 149 -17.56 -2.83 0.80
N PHE A 150 -16.82 -3.62 1.59
CA PHE A 150 -17.31 -4.08 2.88
C PHE A 150 -17.43 -2.93 3.88
N ALA A 151 -16.43 -2.05 3.97
CA ALA A 151 -16.45 -0.87 4.81
C ALA A 151 -17.63 0.06 4.46
N GLU A 152 -17.79 0.41 3.18
CA GLU A 152 -18.86 1.28 2.68
C GLU A 152 -20.27 0.76 3.02
N ARG A 153 -20.47 -0.57 2.95
CA ARG A 153 -21.80 -1.17 3.22
C ARG A 153 -22.08 -1.39 4.71
N ALA A 154 -21.05 -1.59 5.52
CA ALA A 154 -21.20 -2.11 6.88
C ALA A 154 -20.95 -1.06 7.97
N LEU A 155 -20.14 -0.03 7.70
CA LEU A 155 -19.90 1.04 8.67
C LEU A 155 -21.14 1.95 8.80
N PRO A 156 -21.47 2.42 10.01
CA PRO A 156 -22.49 3.45 10.20
C PRO A 156 -22.14 4.70 9.39
N ARG A 157 -23.17 5.38 8.86
CA ARG A 157 -22.98 6.57 8.03
C ARG A 157 -22.22 7.67 8.76
N GLU A 158 -22.50 7.85 10.04
CA GLU A 158 -21.86 8.87 10.89
C GLU A 158 -20.36 8.61 11.05
N VAL A 159 -19.95 7.34 11.06
CA VAL A 159 -18.54 6.92 11.13
C VAL A 159 -17.84 7.22 9.81
N LEU A 160 -18.46 6.89 8.67
CA LEU A 160 -17.91 7.22 7.35
C LEU A 160 -17.76 8.74 7.16
N GLU A 161 -18.76 9.52 7.59
CA GLU A 161 -18.69 10.97 7.56
C GLU A 161 -17.61 11.54 8.49
N GLN A 162 -17.32 10.88 9.60
CA GLN A 162 -16.24 11.28 10.50
C GLN A 162 -14.88 11.01 9.85
N LEU A 163 -14.68 9.82 9.29
CA LEU A 163 -13.46 9.47 8.55
C LEU A 163 -13.17 10.46 7.40
N ASP A 164 -14.21 10.87 6.66
CA ASP A 164 -14.06 11.86 5.58
C ASP A 164 -13.73 13.28 6.07
N ARG A 165 -14.08 13.61 7.32
CA ARG A 165 -13.69 14.89 7.94
C ARG A 165 -12.25 14.85 8.41
N ASP A 166 -11.81 13.72 8.98
CA ASP A 166 -10.45 13.55 9.52
C ASP A 166 -9.38 13.42 8.43
N GLU A 167 -9.79 13.09 7.19
CA GLU A 167 -8.91 13.08 6.00
C GLU A 167 -8.54 14.49 5.49
N ARG A 168 -9.29 15.55 5.85
CA ARG A 168 -9.08 16.92 5.32
C ARG A 168 -8.11 17.74 6.14
#